data_AF-A0A3D6DDX4-F1
#
_entry.id   AF-A0A3D6DDX4-F1
#
_cell.length_a   1.000
_cell.length_b   1.000
_cell.length_c   1.000
_cell.angle_alpha   90.00
_cell.angle_beta   90.00
_cell.angle_gamma   90.00
#
_symmetry.space_group_name_H-M   'P 1'
#
loop_
_entity.id
_entity.type
_entity.pdbx_description
1 polymer ?
#
loop_
_entity_poly.entity_id
_entity_poly.type
_entity_poly.pdbx_seq_one_letter_code
_entity_poly.pdbx_strand_id
1 'polypeptide(L)'
;MFVEGTSCTSTIDGFTNRTMDVTGAATLDVVCWNSCYACDVATGCTDPGALNYDDTAIADDGSCSYTVTLRLDMSNATISEAGVHVAGAFQAWDPGSTPMSTPGLDLYEYTLQLSNGSYQFIYINGNTWDGQESVPADCGADNGLGGFNREITVAGANMTLDVVCFGSCSACAGCTDPLSAEFSPFAGEDDGSCATPLVFGCTYPDADNYNAAASSEDGSCIFSGASDCPTDIDGDGSTAVGDLLVILGAFGQTCE
;
A
#
# COMPACT_ATOMS: atom_id res chain seq x y z
N MET A 1 -18.05 3.52 44.28
CA MET A 1 -18.22 3.59 45.74
C MET A 1 -17.79 2.24 46.27
N PHE A 2 -16.87 2.17 47.24
CA PHE A 2 -16.51 0.89 47.86
C PHE A 2 -17.78 0.16 48.31
N VAL A 3 -17.96 -1.07 47.85
CA VAL A 3 -19.06 -1.94 48.26
C VAL A 3 -18.50 -2.89 49.30
N GLU A 4 -19.16 -2.94 50.46
CA GLU A 4 -18.88 -3.89 51.53
C GLU A 4 -18.85 -5.32 50.98
N GLY A 5 -17.79 -6.07 51.28
CA GLY A 5 -17.64 -7.48 50.89
C GLY A 5 -16.82 -7.74 49.62
N THR A 6 -16.21 -6.72 49.00
CA THR A 6 -15.18 -6.94 47.96
C THR A 6 -13.87 -7.42 48.60
N SER A 7 -13.11 -8.26 47.87
CA SER A 7 -11.97 -9.04 48.41
C SER A 7 -10.85 -8.24 49.06
N CYS A 8 -10.70 -6.95 48.73
CA CYS A 8 -9.72 -6.06 49.36
C CYS A 8 -10.33 -5.13 50.41
N THR A 9 -11.57 -5.34 50.85
CA THR A 9 -12.24 -4.45 51.80
C THR A 9 -12.67 -5.17 53.07
N SER A 10 -12.72 -4.42 54.18
CA SER A 10 -13.39 -4.82 55.40
C SER A 10 -14.16 -3.65 55.99
N THR A 11 -15.29 -3.94 56.63
CA THR A 11 -16.06 -2.92 57.36
C THR A 11 -15.66 -2.98 58.83
N ILE A 12 -15.19 -1.86 59.36
CA ILE A 12 -14.87 -1.71 60.79
C ILE A 12 -15.56 -0.43 61.25
N ASP A 13 -16.34 -0.53 62.33
CA ASP A 13 -17.07 0.59 62.95
C ASP A 13 -17.93 1.44 61.98
N GLY A 14 -18.53 0.79 60.98
CA GLY A 14 -19.40 1.45 59.99
C GLY A 14 -18.65 2.17 58.85
N PHE A 15 -17.33 2.04 58.78
CA PHE A 15 -16.50 2.53 57.67
C PHE A 15 -15.97 1.36 56.85
N THR A 16 -16.19 1.39 55.53
CA THR A 16 -15.59 0.43 54.59
C THR A 16 -14.17 0.85 54.29
N ASN A 17 -13.20 0.07 54.77
CA ASN A 17 -11.77 0.28 54.59
C ASN A 17 -11.19 -0.72 53.59
N ARG A 18 -9.98 -0.45 53.09
CA ARG A 18 -9.18 -1.46 52.40
C ARG A 18 -8.44 -2.35 53.39
N THR A 19 -8.27 -3.62 53.04
CA THR A 19 -7.58 -4.65 53.82
C THR A 19 -6.49 -5.29 52.97
N MET A 20 -5.35 -5.55 53.59
CA MET A 20 -4.20 -6.24 52.97
C MET A 20 -3.65 -7.27 53.96
N ASP A 21 -3.32 -8.47 53.47
CA ASP A 21 -2.67 -9.51 54.25
C ASP A 21 -1.17 -9.53 53.97
N VAL A 22 -0.34 -9.27 54.99
CA VAL A 22 1.12 -9.23 54.85
C VAL A 22 1.72 -10.54 55.36
N THR A 23 2.13 -11.41 54.45
CA THR A 23 2.80 -12.70 54.77
C THR A 23 4.31 -12.67 54.53
N GLY A 24 4.82 -11.57 53.98
CA GLY A 24 6.23 -11.32 53.70
C GLY A 24 6.45 -9.91 53.15
N ALA A 25 7.68 -9.59 52.76
CA ALA A 25 7.95 -8.32 52.07
C ALA A 25 7.23 -8.30 50.72
N ALA A 26 6.42 -7.27 50.49
CA ALA A 26 5.63 -7.11 49.28
C ALA A 26 5.50 -5.64 48.91
N THR A 27 5.41 -5.36 47.61
CA THR A 27 5.04 -4.06 47.05
C THR A 27 3.59 -4.18 46.56
N LEU A 28 2.72 -3.23 46.91
CA LEU A 28 1.32 -3.24 46.48
C LEU A 28 1.16 -2.59 45.10
N ASP A 29 0.20 -3.11 44.32
CA ASP A 29 -0.17 -2.55 43.02
C ASP A 29 -0.88 -1.19 43.17
N VAL A 30 -0.72 -0.33 42.15
CA VAL A 30 -1.47 0.93 42.04
C VAL A 30 -2.92 0.60 41.69
N VAL A 31 -3.90 1.08 42.47
CA VAL A 31 -5.33 0.73 42.36
C VAL A 31 -6.24 1.95 42.19
N CYS A 32 -7.34 1.80 41.45
CA CYS A 32 -8.25 2.93 41.19
C CYS A 32 -8.94 3.46 42.44
N TRP A 33 -9.25 4.76 42.46
CA TRP A 33 -10.06 5.38 43.51
C TRP A 33 -11.41 4.65 43.67
N ASN A 34 -11.77 4.24 44.89
CA ASN A 34 -12.94 3.39 45.18
C ASN A 34 -12.94 1.97 44.55
N SER A 35 -11.78 1.43 44.18
CA SER A 35 -11.64 0.08 43.60
C SER A 35 -10.65 -0.79 44.38
N CYS A 36 -10.84 -2.10 44.30
CA CYS A 36 -9.85 -3.10 44.71
C CYS A 36 -8.89 -3.50 43.58
N TYR A 37 -9.13 -2.99 42.38
CA TYR A 37 -8.46 -3.39 41.16
C TYR A 37 -7.48 -2.30 40.71
N ALA A 38 -6.42 -2.73 40.01
CA ALA A 38 -5.35 -1.85 39.56
C ALA A 38 -5.87 -0.66 38.73
N CYS A 39 -5.27 0.52 38.92
CA CYS A 39 -5.39 1.67 38.00
C CYS A 39 -4.03 1.82 37.32
N ASP A 40 -4.02 2.15 36.03
CA ASP A 40 -2.87 2.08 35.13
C ASP A 40 -2.51 0.66 34.70
N VAL A 41 -3.34 0.10 33.83
CA VAL A 41 -2.73 -0.44 32.63
C VAL A 41 -2.45 0.77 31.74
N ALA A 42 -1.18 1.04 31.42
CA ALA A 42 -0.87 1.88 30.27
C ALA A 42 -1.57 1.23 29.08
N THR A 43 -2.64 1.84 28.61
CA THR A 43 -3.45 1.30 27.51
C THR A 43 -3.07 2.00 26.23
N GLY A 44 -2.93 1.23 25.16
CA GLY A 44 -2.59 1.71 23.84
C GLY A 44 -2.45 0.52 22.91
N CYS A 45 -2.13 0.76 21.64
CA CYS A 45 -1.89 -0.35 20.75
C CYS A 45 -0.64 -1.13 21.18
N THR A 46 -0.81 -2.42 21.48
CA THR A 46 0.30 -3.30 21.90
C THR A 46 0.92 -4.10 20.76
N ASP A 47 0.45 -3.91 19.52
CA ASP A 47 0.97 -4.60 18.33
C ASP A 47 2.17 -3.84 17.73
N PRO A 48 3.40 -4.40 17.76
CA PRO A 48 4.58 -3.76 17.16
C PRO A 48 4.50 -3.57 15.64
N GLY A 49 3.58 -4.26 14.96
CA GLY A 49 3.32 -4.13 13.53
C GLY A 49 2.33 -3.01 13.17
N ALA A 50 1.66 -2.41 14.16
CA ALA A 50 0.72 -1.31 13.94
C ALA A 50 1.43 0.05 13.80
N LEU A 51 0.78 0.98 13.10
CA LEU A 51 1.29 2.34 12.87
C LEU A 51 1.33 3.19 14.14
N ASN A 52 0.49 2.87 15.11
CA ASN A 52 0.34 3.57 16.39
C ASN A 52 0.74 2.70 17.58
N TYR A 53 1.67 1.74 17.38
CA TYR A 53 2.26 0.96 18.46
C TYR A 53 2.77 1.86 19.60
N ASP A 54 2.38 1.53 20.83
CA ASP A 54 2.82 2.18 22.05
C ASP A 54 3.65 1.18 22.86
N ASP A 55 4.96 1.41 22.93
CA ASP A 55 5.90 0.54 23.66
C ASP A 55 5.77 0.66 25.19
N THR A 56 5.01 1.64 25.67
CA THR A 56 4.67 1.80 27.08
C THR A 56 3.37 1.11 27.44
N ALA A 57 2.54 0.73 26.45
CA ALA A 57 1.28 0.05 26.68
C ALA A 57 1.49 -1.38 27.19
N ILE A 58 0.79 -1.72 28.27
CA ILE A 58 0.75 -3.06 28.87
C ILE A 58 -0.61 -3.74 28.69
N ALA A 59 -1.58 -3.04 28.09
CA ALA A 59 -2.86 -3.61 27.67
C ALA A 59 -3.34 -2.97 26.36
N ASP A 60 -3.84 -3.80 25.44
CA ASP A 60 -4.41 -3.34 24.18
C ASP A 60 -5.76 -2.63 24.42
N ASP A 61 -5.91 -1.40 23.92
CA ASP A 61 -7.18 -0.67 23.91
C ASP A 61 -7.97 -0.86 22.60
N GLY A 62 -7.46 -1.67 21.67
CA GLY A 62 -8.06 -1.91 20.37
C GLY A 62 -7.86 -0.74 19.39
N SER A 63 -7.02 0.24 19.71
CA SER A 63 -6.76 1.40 18.86
C SER A 63 -5.81 1.11 17.70
N CYS A 64 -5.18 -0.08 17.65
CA CYS A 64 -4.22 -0.44 16.62
C CYS A 64 -4.72 -0.12 15.20
N SER A 65 -3.90 0.59 14.44
CA SER A 65 -4.16 0.98 13.06
C SER A 65 -3.13 0.41 12.10
N TYR A 66 -3.60 0.01 10.92
CA TYR A 66 -2.81 -0.65 9.89
C TYR A 66 -3.04 0.03 8.54
N THR A 67 -1.99 0.07 7.72
CA THR A 67 -2.06 0.51 6.33
C THR A 67 -2.76 -0.54 5.48
N VAL A 68 -3.74 -0.12 4.70
CA VAL A 68 -4.43 -0.93 3.71
C VAL A 68 -4.25 -0.27 2.35
N THR A 69 -3.69 -0.97 1.38
CA THR A 69 -3.58 -0.52 -0.02
C THR A 69 -4.58 -1.25 -0.88
N LEU A 70 -5.58 -0.52 -1.36
CA LEU A 70 -6.56 -0.96 -2.34
C LEU A 70 -5.94 -0.86 -3.73
N ARG A 71 -6.14 -1.88 -4.58
CA ARG A 71 -5.63 -1.91 -5.95
C ARG A 71 -6.70 -2.36 -6.93
N LEU A 72 -6.80 -1.68 -8.07
CA LEU A 72 -7.83 -1.89 -9.09
C LEU A 72 -7.20 -1.75 -10.47
N ASP A 73 -7.47 -2.69 -11.36
CA ASP A 73 -7.12 -2.61 -12.77
C ASP A 73 -8.32 -2.11 -13.59
N MET A 74 -8.11 -1.03 -14.34
CA MET A 74 -9.11 -0.35 -15.17
C MET A 74 -8.94 -0.61 -16.67
N SER A 75 -8.03 -1.50 -17.08
CA SER A 75 -7.69 -1.77 -18.50
C SER A 75 -8.90 -2.12 -19.37
N ASN A 76 -9.94 -2.73 -18.80
CA ASN A 76 -11.17 -3.12 -19.50
C ASN A 76 -12.29 -2.06 -19.44
N ALA A 77 -12.00 -0.85 -18.98
CA ALA A 77 -12.98 0.22 -18.82
C ALA A 77 -12.49 1.54 -19.44
N THR A 78 -13.40 2.29 -20.06
CA THR A 78 -13.14 3.70 -20.39
C THR A 78 -13.15 4.52 -19.11
N ILE A 79 -12.02 5.11 -18.77
CA ILE A 79 -11.86 5.91 -17.55
C ILE A 79 -12.57 7.27 -17.72
N SER A 80 -13.36 7.64 -16.72
CA SER A 80 -14.01 8.94 -16.63
C SER A 80 -13.00 10.08 -16.55
N GLU A 81 -13.31 11.23 -17.14
CA GLU A 81 -12.47 12.44 -17.00
C GLU A 81 -12.29 12.89 -15.54
N ALA A 82 -13.24 12.53 -14.67
CA ALA A 82 -13.14 12.77 -13.24
C ALA A 82 -12.18 11.81 -12.53
N GLY A 83 -11.64 10.79 -13.21
CA GLY A 83 -10.76 9.77 -12.63
C GLY A 83 -11.51 8.66 -11.88
N VAL A 84 -10.78 7.89 -11.07
CA VAL A 84 -11.31 6.77 -10.30
C VAL A 84 -11.29 7.11 -8.82
N HIS A 85 -12.35 6.77 -8.10
CA HIS A 85 -12.50 7.03 -6.67
C HIS A 85 -12.88 5.74 -5.92
N VAL A 86 -12.80 5.82 -4.58
CA VAL A 86 -13.33 4.78 -3.69
C VAL A 86 -14.33 5.38 -2.70
N ALA A 87 -15.47 4.72 -2.52
CA ALA A 87 -16.50 5.07 -1.55
C ALA A 87 -16.63 3.98 -0.47
N GLY A 88 -16.90 4.35 0.78
CA GLY A 88 -16.96 3.44 1.92
C GLY A 88 -17.41 4.15 3.20
N ALA A 89 -17.41 3.46 4.33
CA ALA A 89 -17.80 4.06 5.60
C ALA A 89 -16.79 5.09 6.14
N PHE A 90 -15.51 4.97 5.75
CA PHE A 90 -14.39 5.81 6.26
C PHE A 90 -14.45 7.28 5.82
N GLN A 91 -15.35 7.62 4.91
CA GLN A 91 -15.59 8.92 4.28
C GLN A 91 -17.09 9.18 4.05
N ALA A 92 -17.96 8.51 4.82
CA ALA A 92 -19.42 8.66 4.75
C ALA A 92 -20.06 8.36 3.38
N TRP A 93 -19.49 7.41 2.63
CA TRP A 93 -19.99 6.96 1.33
C TRP A 93 -20.12 8.09 0.31
N ASP A 94 -19.19 9.05 0.30
CA ASP A 94 -19.14 10.05 -0.76
C ASP A 94 -18.34 9.51 -1.97
N PRO A 95 -18.96 9.37 -3.15
CA PRO A 95 -18.33 8.84 -4.36
C PRO A 95 -17.22 9.73 -4.95
N GLY A 96 -17.13 11.00 -4.55
CA GLY A 96 -16.14 11.95 -5.08
C GLY A 96 -15.06 12.37 -4.09
N SER A 97 -15.16 11.97 -2.82
CA SER A 97 -14.25 12.46 -1.76
C SER A 97 -12.87 11.81 -1.76
N THR A 98 -12.70 10.63 -2.38
CA THR A 98 -11.47 9.85 -2.28
C THR A 98 -10.95 9.42 -3.65
N PRO A 99 -10.23 10.29 -4.37
CA PRO A 99 -9.61 9.95 -5.65
C PRO A 99 -8.46 8.94 -5.44
N MET A 100 -8.37 7.98 -6.35
CA MET A 100 -7.28 7.02 -6.46
C MET A 100 -6.18 7.55 -7.37
N SER A 101 -4.94 7.12 -7.15
CA SER A 101 -3.78 7.49 -7.97
C SER A 101 -3.35 6.33 -8.87
N THR A 102 -2.80 6.62 -10.05
CA THR A 102 -2.27 5.60 -10.96
C THR A 102 -0.74 5.70 -11.08
N PRO A 103 0.01 4.61 -10.84
CA PRO A 103 1.44 4.55 -11.18
C PRO A 103 1.69 4.23 -12.67
N GLY A 104 0.65 3.98 -13.47
CA GLY A 104 0.72 3.54 -14.87
C GLY A 104 0.07 2.16 -15.08
N LEU A 105 0.08 1.69 -16.33
CA LEU A 105 -0.48 0.39 -16.74
C LEU A 105 -1.94 0.17 -16.29
N ASP A 106 -2.75 1.23 -16.33
CA ASP A 106 -4.16 1.25 -15.91
C ASP A 106 -4.44 0.77 -14.48
N LEU A 107 -3.40 0.64 -13.65
CA LEU A 107 -3.52 0.35 -12.22
C LEU A 107 -3.93 1.61 -11.46
N TYR A 108 -4.90 1.47 -10.56
CA TYR A 108 -5.29 2.49 -9.59
C TYR A 108 -5.07 1.99 -8.17
N GLU A 109 -4.46 2.82 -7.35
CA GLU A 109 -4.16 2.53 -5.96
C GLU A 109 -4.66 3.62 -5.02
N TYR A 110 -5.10 3.20 -3.83
CA TYR A 110 -5.37 4.10 -2.72
C TYR A 110 -4.99 3.44 -1.41
N THR A 111 -4.30 4.18 -0.56
CA THR A 111 -3.81 3.69 0.73
C THR A 111 -4.48 4.44 1.86
N LEU A 112 -5.10 3.68 2.78
CA LEU A 112 -5.80 4.20 3.96
C LEU A 112 -5.33 3.51 5.24
N GLN A 113 -5.64 4.11 6.39
CA GLN A 113 -5.38 3.52 7.70
C GLN A 113 -6.69 3.04 8.31
N LEU A 114 -6.75 1.77 8.69
CA LEU A 114 -7.92 1.15 9.28
C LEU A 114 -7.54 0.40 10.56
N SER A 115 -8.46 0.36 11.50
CA SER A 115 -8.33 -0.49 12.70
C SER A 115 -8.73 -1.93 12.36
N ASN A 116 -8.53 -2.84 13.31
CA ASN A 116 -9.06 -4.20 13.17
C ASN A 116 -10.58 -4.18 12.97
N GLY A 117 -11.06 -4.91 11.98
CA GLY A 117 -12.49 -4.96 11.66
C GLY A 117 -12.76 -5.31 10.20
N SER A 118 -14.06 -5.45 9.90
CA SER A 118 -14.54 -5.65 8.53
C SER A 118 -15.09 -4.35 7.97
N TYR A 119 -14.68 -4.00 6.75
CA TYR A 119 -15.05 -2.77 6.09
C TYR A 119 -15.56 -3.06 4.69
N GLN A 120 -16.70 -2.47 4.35
CA GLN A 120 -17.19 -2.47 2.97
C GLN A 120 -16.80 -1.18 2.25
N PHE A 121 -16.51 -1.30 0.97
CA PHE A 121 -16.19 -0.21 0.07
C PHE A 121 -16.61 -0.56 -1.37
N ILE A 122 -16.57 0.42 -2.26
CA ILE A 122 -16.88 0.26 -3.68
C ILE A 122 -16.02 1.20 -4.51
N TYR A 123 -15.57 0.73 -5.67
CA TYR A 123 -14.86 1.57 -6.63
C TYR A 123 -15.85 2.37 -7.48
N ILE A 124 -15.45 3.58 -7.85
CA ILE A 124 -16.24 4.51 -8.66
C ILE A 124 -15.40 4.93 -9.87
N ASN A 125 -15.87 4.67 -11.08
CA ASN A 125 -15.32 5.24 -12.30
C ASN A 125 -15.98 6.60 -12.57
N GLY A 126 -15.34 7.67 -12.12
CA GLY A 126 -15.89 9.01 -12.02
C GLY A 126 -15.98 9.45 -10.56
N ASN A 127 -16.86 10.40 -10.26
CA ASN A 127 -17.07 10.94 -8.91
C ASN A 127 -18.56 11.01 -8.53
N THR A 128 -19.41 10.23 -9.22
CA THR A 128 -20.85 10.10 -8.96
C THR A 128 -21.23 8.62 -8.93
N TRP A 129 -22.39 8.32 -8.35
CA TRP A 129 -22.94 6.96 -8.29
C TRP A 129 -23.28 6.35 -9.65
N ASP A 130 -23.35 7.14 -10.72
CA ASP A 130 -23.53 6.62 -12.08
C ASP A 130 -22.34 5.77 -12.53
N GLY A 131 -21.15 6.04 -11.96
CA GLY A 131 -19.91 5.32 -12.24
C GLY A 131 -19.61 4.18 -11.26
N GLN A 132 -20.54 3.82 -10.38
CA GLN A 132 -20.28 2.79 -9.38
C GLN A 132 -19.99 1.43 -10.01
N GLU A 133 -19.06 0.70 -9.42
CA GLU A 133 -18.75 -0.66 -9.80
C GLU A 133 -19.97 -1.60 -9.65
N SER A 134 -20.12 -2.55 -10.56
CA SER A 134 -21.03 -3.69 -10.37
C SER A 134 -20.25 -4.88 -9.81
N VAL A 135 -20.20 -5.00 -8.48
CA VAL A 135 -19.44 -6.06 -7.79
C VAL A 135 -20.17 -7.41 -7.93
N PRO A 136 -19.51 -8.48 -8.41
CA PRO A 136 -20.13 -9.81 -8.45
C PRO A 136 -20.37 -10.39 -7.06
N ALA A 137 -21.43 -11.19 -6.90
CA ALA A 137 -21.78 -11.83 -5.63
C ALA A 137 -20.68 -12.74 -5.06
N ASP A 138 -19.85 -13.33 -5.93
CA ASP A 138 -18.80 -14.28 -5.53
C ASP A 138 -17.64 -13.62 -4.74
N CYS A 139 -17.47 -12.30 -4.86
CA CYS A 139 -16.44 -11.53 -4.15
C CYS A 139 -16.99 -10.25 -3.50
N GLY A 140 -18.30 -10.14 -3.42
CA GLY A 140 -19.00 -9.01 -2.85
C GLY A 140 -19.79 -9.41 -1.61
N ALA A 141 -19.89 -8.50 -0.65
CA ALA A 141 -20.80 -8.59 0.48
C ALA A 141 -22.09 -7.83 0.15
N ASP A 142 -23.25 -8.43 0.48
CA ASP A 142 -24.56 -7.81 0.27
C ASP A 142 -24.60 -6.44 0.98
N ASN A 143 -24.99 -5.40 0.24
CA ASN A 143 -25.05 -4.03 0.75
C ASN A 143 -26.42 -3.67 1.35
N GLY A 144 -27.39 -4.58 1.35
CA GLY A 144 -28.75 -4.38 1.84
C GLY A 144 -29.63 -3.51 0.92
N LEU A 145 -29.11 -3.11 -0.25
CA LEU A 145 -29.77 -2.29 -1.25
C LEU A 145 -30.00 -3.03 -2.58
N GLY A 146 -29.82 -4.36 -2.57
CA GLY A 146 -29.98 -5.21 -3.75
C GLY A 146 -28.74 -5.28 -4.66
N GLY A 147 -27.57 -4.91 -4.14
CA GLY A 147 -26.28 -5.07 -4.80
C GLY A 147 -25.21 -5.54 -3.82
N PHE A 148 -23.96 -5.51 -4.25
CA PHE A 148 -22.82 -5.93 -3.45
C PHE A 148 -21.78 -4.81 -3.37
N ASN A 149 -21.13 -4.71 -2.21
CA ASN A 149 -19.91 -3.93 -2.02
C ASN A 149 -18.72 -4.89 -1.92
N ARG A 150 -17.51 -4.41 -2.17
CA ARG A 150 -16.30 -5.15 -1.81
C ARG A 150 -16.14 -5.12 -0.29
N GLU A 151 -15.61 -6.19 0.29
CA GLU A 151 -15.36 -6.30 1.73
C GLU A 151 -13.90 -6.66 1.99
N ILE A 152 -13.31 -6.01 2.99
CA ILE A 152 -11.99 -6.32 3.53
C ILE A 152 -12.09 -6.58 5.02
N THR A 153 -11.24 -7.47 5.53
CA THR A 153 -11.07 -7.69 6.97
C THR A 153 -9.63 -7.41 7.34
N VAL A 154 -9.43 -6.43 8.21
CA VAL A 154 -8.13 -6.06 8.76
C VAL A 154 -7.93 -6.83 10.06
N ALA A 155 -6.83 -7.58 10.15
CA ALA A 155 -6.52 -8.45 11.28
C ALA A 155 -5.03 -8.41 11.63
N GLY A 156 -4.60 -7.35 12.33
CA GLY A 156 -3.28 -7.30 12.97
C GLY A 156 -2.09 -7.08 12.02
N ALA A 157 -2.33 -6.58 10.80
CA ALA A 157 -1.25 -6.38 9.83
C ALA A 157 -1.59 -5.34 8.77
N ASN A 158 -0.54 -4.64 8.30
CA ASN A 158 -0.61 -3.88 7.06
C ASN A 158 -0.89 -4.84 5.89
N MET A 159 -1.72 -4.42 4.93
CA MET A 159 -2.12 -5.25 3.81
C MET A 159 -2.11 -4.48 2.50
N THR A 160 -1.79 -5.19 1.42
CA THR A 160 -1.96 -4.73 0.04
C THR A 160 -2.87 -5.74 -0.64
N LEU A 161 -4.04 -5.31 -1.09
CA LEU A 161 -5.02 -6.21 -1.72
C LEU A 161 -4.54 -6.67 -3.08
N ASP A 162 -4.90 -7.88 -3.50
CA ASP A 162 -4.65 -8.32 -4.88
C ASP A 162 -5.31 -7.40 -5.90
N VAL A 163 -4.67 -7.27 -7.07
CA VAL A 163 -5.21 -6.48 -8.17
C VAL A 163 -6.39 -7.24 -8.78
N VAL A 164 -7.50 -6.54 -8.94
CA VAL A 164 -8.76 -7.07 -9.48
C VAL A 164 -9.21 -6.18 -10.63
N CYS A 165 -9.89 -6.76 -11.61
CA CYS A 165 -10.49 -6.00 -12.70
C CYS A 165 -11.75 -5.27 -12.20
N PHE A 166 -11.98 -4.06 -12.69
CA PHE A 166 -13.23 -3.34 -12.42
C PHE A 166 -14.46 -4.16 -12.80
N GLY A 167 -15.34 -4.39 -11.83
CA GLY A 167 -16.54 -5.23 -11.99
C GLY A 167 -16.27 -6.75 -11.97
N SER A 168 -15.07 -7.19 -11.56
CA SER A 168 -14.69 -8.60 -11.51
C SER A 168 -14.08 -9.00 -10.16
N CYS A 169 -14.13 -10.30 -9.89
CA CYS A 169 -13.44 -10.93 -8.76
C CYS A 169 -12.00 -11.34 -9.08
N SER A 170 -11.61 -11.30 -10.35
CA SER A 170 -10.30 -11.74 -10.82
C SER A 170 -9.56 -10.58 -11.49
N ALA A 171 -8.25 -10.75 -11.68
CA ALA A 171 -7.43 -9.87 -12.48
C ALA A 171 -8.03 -9.66 -13.89
N CYS A 172 -7.74 -8.53 -14.54
CA CYS A 172 -8.17 -8.32 -15.92
C CYS A 172 -7.49 -9.34 -16.84
N ALA A 173 -8.18 -9.72 -17.91
CA ALA A 173 -7.51 -10.34 -19.04
C ALA A 173 -6.70 -9.25 -19.77
N GLY A 174 -5.53 -9.59 -20.27
CA GLY A 174 -4.60 -8.65 -20.89
C GLY A 174 -3.32 -9.37 -21.31
N CYS A 175 -2.36 -8.64 -21.88
CA CYS A 175 -1.14 -9.27 -22.37
C CYS A 175 -0.27 -9.79 -21.21
N THR A 176 0.00 -11.10 -21.22
CA THR A 176 0.85 -11.78 -20.22
C THR A 176 2.26 -12.09 -20.72
N ASP A 177 2.58 -11.78 -21.98
CA ASP A 177 3.91 -11.98 -22.54
C ASP A 177 4.86 -10.84 -22.12
N PRO A 178 5.88 -11.11 -21.28
CA PRO A 178 6.84 -10.08 -20.86
C PRO A 178 7.72 -9.55 -22.01
N LEU A 179 7.65 -10.19 -23.18
CA LEU A 179 8.33 -9.76 -24.40
C LEU A 179 7.38 -9.01 -25.36
N SER A 180 6.23 -8.51 -24.89
CA SER A 180 5.35 -7.62 -25.67
C SER A 180 5.32 -6.21 -25.06
N ALA A 181 5.12 -5.19 -25.90
CA ALA A 181 5.00 -3.80 -25.44
C ALA A 181 3.76 -3.57 -24.57
N GLU A 182 2.71 -4.37 -24.75
CA GLU A 182 1.44 -4.32 -24.03
C GLU A 182 1.46 -5.11 -22.72
N PHE A 183 2.60 -5.72 -22.35
CA PHE A 183 2.72 -6.55 -21.15
C PHE A 183 2.19 -5.83 -19.91
N SER A 184 1.22 -6.46 -19.25
CA SER A 184 0.77 -6.05 -17.92
C SER A 184 1.13 -7.13 -16.90
N PRO A 185 1.91 -6.81 -15.86
CA PRO A 185 2.17 -7.76 -14.77
C PRO A 185 0.92 -8.02 -13.92
N PHE A 186 -0.17 -7.31 -14.16
CA PHE A 186 -1.45 -7.45 -13.47
C PHE A 186 -2.48 -8.26 -14.27
N ALA A 187 -2.17 -8.64 -15.51
CA ALA A 187 -3.04 -9.49 -16.31
C ALA A 187 -3.06 -10.92 -15.75
N GLY A 188 -4.26 -11.43 -15.49
CA GLY A 188 -4.46 -12.79 -14.96
C GLY A 188 -4.47 -13.87 -16.05
N GLU A 189 -4.90 -13.50 -17.26
CA GLU A 189 -5.03 -14.39 -18.41
C GLU A 189 -4.71 -13.62 -19.70
N ASP A 190 -4.09 -14.31 -20.66
CA ASP A 190 -3.82 -13.73 -21.98
C ASP A 190 -5.11 -13.59 -22.80
N ASP A 191 -5.44 -12.37 -23.19
CA ASP A 191 -6.57 -12.07 -24.07
C ASP A 191 -6.15 -11.92 -25.55
N GLY A 192 -4.87 -12.14 -25.86
CA GLY A 192 -4.31 -11.95 -27.19
C GLY A 192 -4.01 -10.49 -27.54
N SER A 193 -4.01 -9.58 -26.56
CA SER A 193 -3.58 -8.19 -26.73
C SER A 193 -2.06 -8.03 -26.89
N CYS A 194 -1.27 -9.11 -26.75
CA CYS A 194 0.17 -9.12 -27.04
C CYS A 194 0.46 -8.96 -28.55
N ALA A 195 0.22 -7.75 -29.07
CA ALA A 195 0.27 -7.47 -30.49
C ALA A 195 1.66 -7.02 -30.96
N THR A 196 2.47 -6.44 -30.07
CA THR A 196 3.73 -5.79 -30.43
C THR A 196 4.92 -6.43 -29.73
N PRO A 197 5.56 -7.44 -30.35
CA PRO A 197 6.76 -8.06 -29.80
C PRO A 197 7.87 -7.03 -29.59
N LEU A 198 8.52 -7.09 -28.43
CA LEU A 198 9.75 -6.39 -28.15
C LEU A 198 10.87 -7.00 -29.00
N VAL A 199 11.49 -6.15 -29.81
CA VAL A 199 12.67 -6.51 -30.59
C VAL A 199 13.87 -5.96 -29.84
N PHE A 200 14.67 -6.88 -29.31
CA PHE A 200 15.90 -6.55 -28.62
C PHE A 200 17.01 -6.24 -29.63
N GLY A 201 17.77 -5.18 -29.36
CA GLY A 201 18.93 -4.80 -30.15
C GLY A 201 19.34 -3.36 -29.88
N CYS A 202 20.41 -2.91 -30.55
CA CYS A 202 20.87 -1.55 -30.38
C CYS A 202 19.88 -0.52 -30.93
N THR A 203 19.37 0.36 -30.07
CA THR A 203 18.38 1.39 -30.38
C THR A 203 18.98 2.75 -30.76
N TYR A 204 20.30 2.90 -30.63
CA TYR A 204 21.03 4.14 -30.88
C TYR A 204 21.45 4.26 -32.35
N PRO A 205 20.96 5.26 -33.11
CA PRO A 205 21.28 5.42 -34.53
C PRO A 205 22.77 5.61 -34.85
N ASP A 206 23.55 6.08 -33.88
CA ASP A 206 24.99 6.33 -34.00
C ASP A 206 25.85 5.08 -33.73
N ALA A 207 25.24 3.96 -33.35
CA ALA A 207 25.96 2.70 -33.17
C ALA A 207 26.15 1.95 -34.50
N ASP A 208 27.27 1.25 -34.64
CA ASP A 208 27.58 0.47 -35.85
C ASP A 208 26.59 -0.65 -36.11
N ASN A 209 26.03 -1.22 -35.03
CA ASN A 209 25.04 -2.29 -35.07
C ASN A 209 23.64 -1.79 -34.73
N TYR A 210 23.36 -0.50 -34.96
CA TYR A 210 22.01 0.05 -34.87
C TYR A 210 21.00 -0.83 -35.62
N ASN A 211 19.93 -1.21 -34.91
CA ASN A 211 18.82 -1.95 -35.47
C ASN A 211 17.56 -1.09 -35.42
N ALA A 212 17.12 -0.57 -36.57
CA ALA A 212 15.92 0.25 -36.67
C ALA A 212 14.61 -0.49 -36.31
N ALA A 213 14.63 -1.83 -36.26
CA ALA A 213 13.51 -2.62 -35.80
C ALA A 213 13.54 -2.85 -34.27
N ALA A 214 14.65 -2.56 -33.59
CA ALA A 214 14.76 -2.73 -32.14
C ALA A 214 13.85 -1.73 -31.41
N SER A 215 13.01 -2.25 -30.53
CA SER A 215 12.12 -1.49 -29.64
C SER A 215 12.55 -1.56 -28.18
N SER A 216 13.59 -2.35 -27.87
CA SER A 216 14.17 -2.47 -26.53
C SER A 216 15.69 -2.61 -26.63
N GLU A 217 16.41 -1.78 -25.85
CA GLU A 217 17.87 -1.82 -25.79
C GLU A 217 18.34 -3.08 -25.04
N ASP A 218 19.24 -3.84 -25.65
CA ASP A 218 19.79 -5.07 -25.07
C ASP A 218 21.26 -4.95 -24.64
N GLY A 219 21.84 -3.75 -24.77
CA GLY A 219 23.23 -3.48 -24.43
C GLY A 219 24.22 -4.02 -25.44
N SER A 220 23.76 -4.45 -26.63
CA SER A 220 24.63 -4.94 -27.68
C SER A 220 25.30 -3.83 -28.49
N CYS A 221 24.95 -2.56 -28.28
CA CYS A 221 25.48 -1.44 -29.07
C CYS A 221 27.01 -1.39 -29.14
N ILE A 222 27.52 -1.29 -30.38
CA ILE A 222 28.92 -1.15 -30.71
C ILE A 222 29.13 0.25 -31.27
N PHE A 223 30.11 0.98 -30.74
CA PHE A 223 30.49 2.31 -31.21
C PHE A 223 31.96 2.29 -31.64
N SER A 224 32.24 1.86 -32.87
CA SER A 224 33.60 1.80 -33.44
C SER A 224 34.08 3.20 -33.78
N GLY A 225 35.02 3.68 -32.97
CA GLY A 225 35.49 5.06 -32.99
C GLY A 225 35.61 5.65 -31.58
N ALA A 226 34.95 5.06 -30.59
CA ALA A 226 35.29 5.27 -29.21
C ALA A 226 36.50 4.40 -28.85
N SER A 227 37.44 4.96 -28.06
CA SER A 227 38.50 4.25 -27.35
C SER A 227 37.98 2.91 -26.76
N ASP A 228 38.85 1.93 -26.52
CA ASP A 228 38.50 0.71 -25.73
C ASP A 228 37.91 1.07 -24.35
N CYS A 229 38.05 2.33 -23.95
CA CYS A 229 37.38 3.00 -22.85
C CYS A 229 36.68 4.28 -23.37
N PRO A 230 35.43 4.22 -23.89
CA PRO A 230 34.71 5.38 -24.45
C PRO A 230 34.53 6.54 -23.46
N THR A 231 34.57 6.21 -22.18
CA THR A 231 34.41 7.10 -21.04
C THR A 231 35.74 7.52 -20.41
N ASP A 232 36.88 7.11 -20.98
CA ASP A 232 38.21 7.68 -20.72
C ASP A 232 38.35 9.00 -21.51
N ILE A 233 37.82 10.06 -20.93
CA ILE A 233 37.76 11.39 -21.55
C ILE A 233 39.11 12.09 -21.43
N ASP A 234 39.90 11.79 -20.40
CA ASP A 234 41.21 12.40 -20.21
C ASP A 234 42.38 11.60 -20.82
N GLY A 235 42.13 10.39 -21.31
CA GLY A 235 43.04 9.55 -22.08
C GLY A 235 44.05 8.76 -21.22
N ASP A 236 43.75 8.51 -19.95
CA ASP A 236 44.63 7.81 -19.00
C ASP A 236 44.54 6.28 -19.04
N GLY A 237 43.63 5.74 -19.86
CA GLY A 237 43.39 4.31 -20.05
C GLY A 237 42.42 3.69 -19.03
N SER A 238 41.73 4.49 -18.23
CA SER A 238 40.73 4.04 -17.23
C SER A 238 39.43 4.84 -17.34
N THR A 239 38.32 4.30 -16.82
CA THR A 239 37.14 5.14 -16.50
C THR A 239 37.16 5.44 -15.01
N ALA A 240 37.50 6.65 -14.64
CA ALA A 240 37.67 7.08 -13.25
C ALA A 240 36.93 8.39 -12.95
N VAL A 241 37.07 8.84 -11.70
CA VAL A 241 36.50 10.14 -11.28
C VAL A 241 37.09 11.30 -12.10
N GLY A 242 38.31 11.16 -12.62
CA GLY A 242 38.94 12.14 -13.51
C GLY A 242 38.07 12.47 -14.72
N ASP A 243 37.61 11.44 -15.43
CA ASP A 243 36.75 11.56 -16.60
C ASP A 243 35.41 12.23 -16.29
N LEU A 244 34.78 11.81 -15.18
CA LEU A 244 33.52 12.39 -14.73
C LEU A 244 33.67 13.88 -14.42
N LEU A 245 34.80 14.29 -13.84
CA LEU A 245 35.08 15.69 -13.54
C LEU A 245 35.31 16.52 -14.82
N VAL A 246 35.84 15.93 -15.89
CA VAL A 246 35.94 16.61 -17.20
C VAL A 246 34.55 16.91 -17.75
N ILE A 247 33.63 15.93 -17.73
CA ILE A 247 32.23 16.13 -18.17
C ILE A 247 31.54 17.18 -17.32
N LEU A 248 31.63 17.07 -15.98
CA LEU A 248 30.97 18.00 -15.06
C LEU A 248 31.56 19.42 -15.15
N GLY A 249 32.84 19.56 -15.48
CA GLY A 249 33.48 20.86 -15.71
C GLY A 249 33.05 21.53 -17.02
N ALA A 250 32.69 20.75 -18.03
CA ALA A 250 32.15 21.23 -19.30
C ALA A 250 30.62 21.35 -19.29
N PHE A 251 29.95 20.83 -18.26
CA PHE A 251 28.49 20.84 -18.16
C PHE A 251 27.93 22.26 -18.22
N GLY A 252 27.12 22.54 -19.24
CA GLY A 252 26.52 23.85 -19.48
C GLY A 252 27.32 24.79 -20.40
N GLN A 253 28.46 24.35 -20.93
CA GLN A 253 29.13 25.07 -22.02
C GLN A 253 28.43 24.78 -23.37
N THR A 254 28.46 25.74 -24.28
CA THR A 254 27.90 25.59 -25.63
C THR A 254 28.95 25.03 -26.59
N CYS A 255 28.60 23.98 -27.33
CA CYS A 255 29.41 23.48 -28.44
C CYS A 255 29.25 24.43 -29.66
N GLU A 256 30.36 24.83 -30.28
CA GLU A 256 30.36 25.48 -31.61
C GLU A 256 30.45 24.46 -32.74
#